data_AF-A0A662ATZ5-F1
#
_entry.id   AF-A0A662ATZ5-F1
#
_cell.length_a   1.000
_cell.length_b   1.000
_cell.length_c   1.000
_cell.angle_alpha   90.00
_cell.angle_beta   90.00
_cell.angle_gamma   90.00
#
_symmetry.space_group_name_H-M   'P 1'
#
loop_
_entity.id
_entity.type
_entity.pdbx_description
1 polymer ?
#
loop_
_entity_poly.entity_id
_entity_poly.type
_entity_poly.pdbx_seq_one_letter_code
_entity_poly.pdbx_strand_id
1 'polypeptide(L)' 'IPPSEYIDGIQYAFQAYYISYALTKTVFYSLIITSVSAYFGYHVKGGAVEVGKASTKAVVQSSILILLANLILTRTILG' A
#
# COMPACT_ATOMS: atom_id res chain seq x y z
N ILE A 1 14.49 -17.54 -26.47
CA ILE A 1 15.43 -17.25 -25.37
C ILE A 1 15.56 -18.51 -24.52
N PRO A 2 16.74 -19.14 -24.47
CA PRO A 2 16.98 -20.23 -23.53
C PRO A 2 16.73 -19.77 -22.08
N PRO A 3 16.23 -20.65 -21.19
CA PRO A 3 15.86 -20.28 -19.82
C PRO A 3 17.02 -19.68 -19.02
N SER A 4 18.26 -20.11 -19.27
CA SER A 4 19.46 -19.57 -18.64
C SER A 4 19.66 -18.08 -18.93
N GLU A 5 19.51 -17.68 -20.18
CA GLU A 5 19.70 -16.29 -20.64
C GLU A 5 18.59 -15.36 -20.12
N TYR A 6 17.37 -15.89 -19.91
CA TYR A 6 16.29 -15.15 -19.25
C TYR A 6 16.58 -14.90 -17.76
N ILE A 7 17.07 -15.93 -17.04
CA ILE A 7 17.40 -15.83 -15.62
C ILE A 7 18.59 -14.88 -15.39
N ASP A 8 19.61 -14.95 -16.24
CA ASP A 8 20.77 -14.04 -16.15
C ASP A 8 20.36 -12.59 -16.42
N GLY A 9 19.46 -12.37 -17.39
CA GLY A 9 18.94 -11.03 -17.71
C GLY A 9 18.18 -10.36 -16.56
N ILE A 10 17.33 -11.10 -15.83
CA ILE A 10 16.58 -10.54 -14.69
C ILE A 10 17.49 -10.28 -13.46
N GLN A 11 18.55 -11.06 -13.28
CA GLN A 11 19.50 -10.88 -12.18
C GLN A 11 20.49 -9.76 -12.46
N TYR A 12 20.86 -9.53 -13.72
CA TYR A 12 21.77 -8.45 -14.10
C TYR A 12 21.19 -7.06 -13.78
N ALA A 13 19.88 -6.86 -13.94
CA ALA A 13 19.19 -5.61 -13.61
C ALA A 13 18.72 -5.52 -12.14
N PHE A 14 19.06 -6.52 -11.31
CA PHE A 14 18.60 -6.57 -9.93
C PHE A 14 19.37 -5.58 -9.04
N GLN A 15 18.65 -4.59 -8.52
CA GLN A 15 19.17 -3.63 -7.55
C GLN A 15 18.51 -3.92 -6.19
N ALA A 16 19.31 -4.34 -5.20
CA ALA A 16 18.84 -4.65 -3.85
C ALA A 16 18.09 -3.46 -3.19
N TYR A 17 18.40 -2.22 -3.60
CA TYR A 17 17.70 -1.01 -3.18
C TYR A 17 16.18 -1.05 -3.42
N TYR A 18 15.72 -1.70 -4.49
CA TYR A 18 14.29 -1.81 -4.79
C TYR A 18 13.53 -2.64 -3.74
N ILE A 19 14.19 -3.61 -3.10
CA ILE A 19 13.59 -4.41 -2.04
C ILE A 19 13.38 -3.55 -0.79
N SER A 20 14.42 -2.86 -0.30
CA SER A 20 14.30 -1.97 0.86
C SER A 20 13.28 -0.86 0.62
N TYR A 21 13.21 -0.35 -0.61
CA TYR A 21 12.23 0.64 -1.04
C TYR A 21 10.79 0.09 -0.99
N ALA A 22 10.55 -1.10 -1.53
CA ALA A 22 9.23 -1.75 -1.52
C ALA A 22 8.77 -2.09 -0.09
N LEU A 23 9.67 -2.60 0.76
CA LEU A 23 9.38 -2.90 2.17
C LEU A 23 9.00 -1.63 2.94
N THR A 24 9.78 -0.56 2.78
CA THR A 24 9.50 0.73 3.42
C THR A 24 8.10 1.23 3.04
N LYS A 25 7.77 1.26 1.75
CA LYS A 25 6.43 1.65 1.27
C LYS A 25 5.31 0.80 1.87
N THR A 26 5.51 -0.50 1.94
CA THR A 26 4.51 -1.45 2.47
C THR A 26 4.17 -1.17 3.93
N VAL A 27 5.18 -0.84 4.76
CA VAL A 27 4.96 -0.47 6.18
C VAL A 27 4.12 0.80 6.30
N PHE A 28 4.36 1.82 5.47
CA PHE A 28 3.54 3.03 5.49
C PHE A 28 2.11 2.76 5.04
N TYR A 29 1.92 1.95 4.00
CA TYR A 29 0.58 1.62 3.52
C TYR A 29 -0.21 0.80 4.54
N SER A 30 0.43 -0.15 5.23
CA SER A 30 -0.25 -0.94 6.27
C SER A 30 -0.69 -0.07 7.44
N LEU A 31 0.16 0.85 7.90
CA LEU A 31 -0.20 1.81 8.96
C LEU A 31 -1.42 2.67 8.59
N ILE A 32 -1.47 3.16 7.35
CA ILE A 32 -2.61 3.94 6.84
C ILE A 32 -3.88 3.10 6.81
N ILE A 33 -3.83 1.91 6.20
CA ILE A 33 -5.00 1.03 6.06
C ILE A 33 -5.58 0.66 7.43
N THR A 34 -4.73 0.24 8.37
CA THR A 34 -5.16 -0.17 9.71
C THR A 34 -5.73 1.00 10.49
N SER A 35 -5.08 2.17 10.46
CA SER A 35 -5.56 3.36 11.19
C SER A 35 -6.90 3.85 10.66
N VAL A 36 -7.07 3.93 9.34
CA VAL A 36 -8.33 4.34 8.71
C VAL A 36 -9.43 3.32 9.00
N SER A 37 -9.16 2.03 8.83
CA SER A 37 -10.13 0.96 9.09
C SER A 37 -10.58 0.95 10.56
N ALA A 38 -9.64 1.13 11.50
CA ALA A 38 -9.94 1.22 12.93
C ALA A 38 -10.77 2.46 13.26
N TYR A 39 -10.46 3.61 12.65
CA TYR A 39 -11.22 4.84 12.86
C TYR A 39 -12.69 4.69 12.43
N PHE A 40 -12.92 4.16 11.22
CA PHE A 40 -14.28 3.94 10.70
C PHE A 40 -15.01 2.83 11.46
N GLY A 41 -14.29 1.78 11.89
CA GLY A 41 -14.86 0.72 12.72
C GLY A 41 -15.24 1.19 14.13
N TYR A 42 -14.46 2.07 14.75
CA TYR A 42 -14.72 2.57 16.10
C TYR A 42 -15.86 3.60 16.15
N HIS A 43 -15.98 4.46 15.13
CA HIS A 43 -16.99 5.52 15.09
C HIS A 43 -18.33 5.09 14.49
N VAL A 44 -18.46 3.83 14.04
CA VAL A 44 -19.72 3.36 13.48
C VAL A 44 -20.77 3.25 14.56
N LYS A 45 -21.96 3.83 14.31
CA LYS A 45 -23.11 3.77 15.20
C LYS A 45 -24.29 3.25 14.40
N GLY A 46 -24.70 2.01 14.64
CA GLY A 46 -25.81 1.37 13.91
C GLY A 46 -25.71 -0.15 13.91
N GLY A 47 -26.64 -0.79 13.19
CA GLY A 47 -26.65 -2.24 13.00
C GLY A 47 -25.70 -2.72 11.89
N ALA A 48 -25.79 -3.99 11.53
CA ALA A 48 -24.91 -4.65 10.56
C ALA A 48 -24.82 -3.93 9.18
N VAL A 49 -25.91 -3.30 8.74
CA VAL A 49 -25.95 -2.56 7.46
C VAL A 49 -25.05 -1.32 7.49
N GLU A 50 -25.04 -0.59 8.60
CA GLU A 50 -24.22 0.62 8.73
C GLU A 50 -22.74 0.27 8.91
N VAL A 51 -22.43 -0.87 9.53
CA VAL A 51 -21.07 -1.44 9.58
C VAL A 51 -20.56 -1.77 8.17
N GLY A 52 -21.40 -2.37 7.33
CA GLY A 52 -21.06 -2.63 5.92
C GLY A 52 -20.77 -1.35 5.14
N LYS A 53 -21.64 -0.34 5.25
CA LYS A 53 -21.44 0.98 4.60
C LYS A 53 -20.16 1.68 5.09
N ALA A 54 -19.90 1.63 6.40
CA ALA A 54 -18.69 2.21 6.99
C ALA A 54 -17.42 1.51 6.47
N SER A 55 -17.44 0.18 6.33
CA SER A 55 -16.33 -0.59 5.75
C SER A 55 -16.04 -0.18 4.31
N THR A 56 -17.05 -0.05 3.45
CA THR A 56 -16.86 0.41 2.07
C THR A 56 -16.28 1.83 2.04
N LYS A 57 -16.77 2.73 2.89
CA LYS A 57 -16.26 4.10 3.00
C LYS A 57 -14.80 4.12 3.48
N ALA A 58 -14.44 3.26 4.43
CA ALA A 58 -13.08 3.12 4.93
C ALA A 58 -12.10 2.72 3.81
N VAL A 59 -12.47 1.72 2.99
CA VAL A 59 -11.62 1.23 1.88
C VAL A 59 -11.41 2.31 0.81
N VAL A 60 -12.46 3.06 0.47
CA VAL A 60 -12.36 4.17 -0.49
C VAL A 60 -11.44 5.27 0.05
N GLN A 61 -11.60 5.66 1.31
CA GLN A 61 -10.74 6.67 1.92
C GLN A 61 -9.28 6.20 2.04
N SER A 62 -9.06 4.94 2.45
CA SER A 62 -7.71 4.40 2.53
C SER A 62 -7.03 4.36 1.16
N SER A 63 -7.76 4.05 0.09
CA SER A 63 -7.23 4.06 -1.28
C SER A 63 -6.72 5.44 -1.71
N ILE A 64 -7.49 6.49 -1.43
CA ILE A 64 -7.10 7.88 -1.71
C ILE A 64 -5.86 8.28 -0.90
N LEU A 65 -5.82 7.93 0.39
CA LEU A 65 -4.66 8.20 1.25
C LEU A 65 -3.41 7.44 0.78
N ILE A 66 -3.54 6.18 0.36
CA ILE A 66 -2.43 5.39 -0.19
C ILE A 66 -1.88 6.04 -1.46
N LEU A 67 -2.74 6.53 -2.36
CA LEU A 67 -2.29 7.23 -3.58
C LEU A 67 -1.50 8.50 -3.26
N LEU A 68 -1.98 9.30 -2.30
CA LEU A 68 -1.28 10.50 -1.82
C LEU A 68 0.05 10.14 -1.15
N ALA A 69 0.03 9.14 -0.26
CA ALA A 69 1.24 8.65 0.41
C ALA A 69 2.25 8.12 -0.60
N ASN A 70 1.82 7.37 -1.63
CA ASN A 70 2.70 6.90 -2.69
C ASN A 70 3.38 8.05 -3.42
N LEU A 71 2.64 9.13 -3.74
CA LEU A 71 3.21 10.31 -4.38
C LEU A 71 4.28 10.95 -3.49
N ILE A 72 3.98 11.16 -2.21
CA ILE A 72 4.90 11.76 -1.23
C ILE A 72 6.14 10.88 -1.06
N LEU A 73 5.97 9.59 -0.75
CA LEU A 73 7.09 8.66 -0.53
C LEU A 73 7.98 8.54 -1.78
N THR A 74 7.38 8.48 -2.98
CA THR A 74 8.18 8.41 -4.21
C THR A 74 8.97 9.69 -4.42
N ARG A 75 8.39 10.87 -4.17
CA ARG A 75 9.10 12.16 -4.27
C ARG A 75 10.19 12.32 -3.21
N THR A 76 10.01 11.79 -2.00
CA THR A 76 11.02 11.89 -0.94
C THR A 76 12.17 10.90 -1.10
N ILE A 77 11.91 9.72 -1.68
CA ILE A 77 12.92 8.65 -1.78
C ILE A 77 13.65 8.64 -3.15
N LEU A 78 12.97 9.05 -4.22
CA LEU A 78 13.53 9.09 -5.58
C LEU A 78 13.74 10.51 -6.11
N GLY A 79 13.11 11.52 -5.50
CA GLY A 79 13.22 12.92 -5.90
C GLY A 79 14.38 13.63 -5.23
#